data_AF-A0A1A6BG92-F1
#
_entry.id   AF-A0A1A6BG92-F1
#
_cell.length_a   1.000
_cell.length_b   1.000
_cell.length_c   1.000
_cell.angle_alpha   90.00
_cell.angle_beta   90.00
_cell.angle_gamma   90.00
#
_symmetry.space_group_name_H-M   'P 1'
#
loop_
_entity.id
_entity.type
_entity.pdbx_description
1 polymer ?
#
loop_
_entity_poly.entity_id
_entity_poly.type
_entity_poly.pdbx_seq_one_letter_code
_entity_poly.pdbx_strand_id
1 'polypeptide(L)'
;MMSMLDSPVFVVTTAADGLPSGCLVAFGTQTSVQPPSFMVGLPCDSDTHDVGSRSEYLAVHVLPRGQHVLAELFGNRPDDPFARCSWRAGPLGMPILDDAAAWFVGRTVSRSPVADHVAYLLEPVATWAPENADELLYLSDLDDEYEPGQEAQQRLYTGERTTEQSKYGMRFTLNAPF
;
A
#
# COMPACT_ATOMS: atom_id res chain seq x y z
N MET A 1 2.16 18.41 8.62
CA MET A 1 2.45 18.39 7.17
C MET A 1 2.13 17.02 6.60
N MET A 2 2.81 15.94 7.05
CA MET A 2 2.48 14.59 6.57
C MET A 2 1.04 14.17 6.92
N SER A 3 0.54 14.52 8.10
CA SER A 3 -0.86 14.35 8.49
C SER A 3 -1.89 15.13 7.66
N MET A 4 -1.47 16.03 6.76
CA MET A 4 -2.37 16.74 5.84
C MET A 4 -2.57 15.98 4.53
N LEU A 5 -1.77 14.94 4.27
CA LEU A 5 -1.80 14.14 3.05
C LEU A 5 -2.68 12.92 3.27
N ASP A 6 -3.98 13.15 3.39
CA ASP A 6 -4.95 12.06 3.50
C ASP A 6 -5.01 11.27 2.19
N SER A 7 -4.88 9.96 2.27
CA SER A 7 -4.82 9.06 1.11
C SER A 7 -5.81 7.91 1.29
N PRO A 8 -6.34 7.36 0.19
CA PRO A 8 -7.06 6.08 0.27
C PRO A 8 -6.14 5.02 0.86
N VAL A 9 -6.73 4.09 1.61
CA VAL A 9 -6.02 2.87 2.04
C VAL A 9 -6.41 1.69 1.17
N PHE A 10 -5.48 0.77 0.99
CA PHE A 10 -5.67 -0.41 0.16
C PHE A 10 -5.27 -1.65 0.93
N VAL A 11 -5.96 -2.77 0.70
CA VAL A 11 -5.41 -4.06 1.09
C VAL A 11 -4.73 -4.69 -0.11
N VAL A 12 -3.44 -4.95 0.02
CA VAL A 12 -2.68 -5.70 -0.97
C VAL A 12 -2.61 -7.15 -0.53
N THR A 13 -2.97 -8.07 -1.42
CA THR A 13 -2.80 -9.50 -1.20
C THR A 13 -2.01 -10.14 -2.32
N THR A 14 -1.46 -11.31 -2.04
CA THR A 14 -0.77 -12.15 -3.02
C THR A 14 -0.75 -13.58 -2.52
N ALA A 15 -0.30 -14.50 -3.36
CA ALA A 15 -0.07 -15.88 -2.97
C ALA A 15 1.14 -16.44 -3.71
N ALA A 16 1.93 -17.27 -3.01
CA ALA A 16 2.95 -18.12 -3.59
C ALA A 16 2.80 -19.51 -2.96
N ASP A 17 2.96 -20.57 -3.76
CA ASP A 17 2.84 -21.96 -3.29
C ASP A 17 1.52 -22.30 -2.58
N GLY A 18 0.45 -21.57 -2.93
CA GLY A 18 -0.89 -21.74 -2.33
C GLY A 18 -1.07 -21.09 -0.95
N LEU A 19 -0.06 -20.38 -0.45
CA LEU A 19 -0.14 -19.64 0.81
C LEU A 19 -0.52 -18.17 0.55
N PRO A 20 -1.72 -17.72 0.96
CA PRO A 20 -2.12 -16.33 0.82
C PRO A 20 -1.40 -15.46 1.86
N SER A 21 -1.04 -14.24 1.45
CA SER A 21 -0.56 -13.19 2.35
C SER A 21 -1.19 -11.86 1.96
N GLY A 22 -1.35 -10.96 2.93
CA GLY A 22 -1.87 -9.64 2.67
C GLY A 22 -1.54 -8.63 3.77
N CYS A 23 -1.56 -7.36 3.42
CA CYS A 23 -1.35 -6.26 4.36
C CYS A 23 -2.12 -5.02 3.91
N LEU A 24 -2.45 -4.17 4.87
CA LEU A 24 -2.97 -2.82 4.61
C LEU A 24 -1.81 -1.91 4.20
N VAL A 25 -2.03 -1.07 3.19
CA VAL A 25 -1.07 -0.07 2.73
C VAL A 25 -1.76 1.27 2.51
N ALA A 26 -1.09 2.35 2.95
CA ALA A 26 -1.49 3.72 2.61
C ALA A 26 -0.65 4.28 1.45
N PHE A 27 0.51 3.67 1.15
CA PHE A 27 1.40 4.11 0.08
C PHE A 27 0.99 3.49 -1.25
N GLY A 28 -0.02 4.08 -1.89
CA GLY A 28 -0.53 3.63 -3.19
C GLY A 28 -0.92 4.80 -4.09
N THR A 29 -0.59 4.73 -5.39
CA THR A 29 -1.04 5.74 -6.36
C THR A 29 -1.00 5.23 -7.80
N GLN A 30 -1.87 5.79 -8.65
CA GLN A 30 -1.78 5.58 -10.09
C GLN A 30 -0.56 6.32 -10.65
N THR A 31 0.26 5.63 -11.45
CA THR A 31 1.49 6.18 -12.02
C THR A 31 1.39 6.45 -13.53
N SER A 32 0.41 5.85 -14.21
CA SER A 32 0.08 6.17 -15.59
C SER A 32 -1.37 5.83 -15.94
N VAL A 33 -1.94 6.59 -16.87
CA VAL A 33 -3.27 6.32 -17.46
C VAL A 33 -3.16 5.36 -18.65
N GLN A 34 -2.14 5.51 -19.50
CA GLN A 34 -1.90 4.69 -20.69
C GLN A 34 -0.39 4.52 -20.96
N PRO A 35 0.17 3.29 -20.89
CA PRO A 35 -0.48 2.08 -20.37
C PRO A 35 -0.88 2.28 -18.89
N PRO A 36 -1.97 1.65 -18.42
CA PRO A 36 -2.38 1.77 -17.02
C PRO A 36 -1.30 1.20 -16.11
N SER A 37 -0.91 1.95 -15.08
CA SER A 37 -0.03 1.42 -14.04
C SER A 37 -0.31 2.04 -12.68
N PHE A 38 -0.01 1.27 -11.65
CA PHE A 38 -0.26 1.60 -10.26
C PHE A 38 0.95 1.19 -9.42
N MET A 39 1.34 2.03 -8.46
CA MET A 39 2.42 1.73 -7.53
C MET A 39 1.85 1.46 -6.15
N VAL A 40 2.34 0.42 -5.48
CA VAL A 40 2.10 0.16 -4.05
C VAL A 40 3.43 -0.01 -3.33
N GLY A 41 3.57 0.57 -2.14
CA GLY A 41 4.68 0.33 -1.23
C GLY A 41 4.33 -0.77 -0.24
N LEU A 42 5.09 -1.87 -0.24
CA LEU A 42 4.97 -2.92 0.78
C LEU A 42 6.07 -2.74 1.84
N PRO A 43 5.76 -2.84 3.14
CA PRO A 43 6.79 -2.79 4.19
C PRO A 43 7.81 -3.91 3.99
N CYS A 44 9.09 -3.60 4.11
CA CYS A 44 10.18 -4.57 3.93
C CYS A 44 10.11 -5.73 4.92
N ASP A 45 9.49 -5.53 6.09
CA ASP A 45 9.34 -6.52 7.17
C ASP A 45 8.01 -7.29 7.13
N SER A 46 7.23 -7.17 6.04
CA SER A 46 5.95 -7.85 5.92
C SER A 46 6.06 -9.22 5.24
N ASP A 47 5.35 -10.22 5.77
CA ASP A 47 5.20 -11.52 5.10
C ASP A 47 4.66 -11.38 3.68
N THR A 48 3.84 -10.34 3.45
CA THR A 48 3.32 -9.99 2.13
C THR A 48 4.41 -9.56 1.16
N HIS A 49 5.43 -8.83 1.61
CA HIS A 49 6.61 -8.56 0.81
C HIS A 49 7.37 -9.85 0.48
N ASP A 50 7.58 -10.72 1.46
CA ASP A 50 8.29 -11.98 1.28
C ASP A 50 7.58 -12.90 0.27
N VAL A 51 6.27 -13.10 0.42
CA VAL A 51 5.46 -13.87 -0.54
C VAL A 51 5.41 -13.16 -1.89
N GLY A 52 5.23 -11.83 -1.90
CA GLY A 52 5.16 -11.02 -3.11
C GLY A 52 6.47 -10.99 -3.91
N SER A 53 7.61 -11.25 -3.27
CA SER A 53 8.90 -11.39 -3.97
C SER A 53 8.97 -12.66 -4.83
N ARG A 54 8.20 -13.70 -4.46
CA ARG A 54 8.10 -14.99 -5.16
C ARG A 54 6.90 -15.08 -6.10
N SER A 55 5.96 -14.14 -6.01
CA SER A 55 4.78 -14.06 -6.88
C SER A 55 5.00 -13.12 -8.08
N GLU A 56 4.36 -13.45 -9.20
CA GLU A 56 4.31 -12.56 -10.38
C GLU A 56 3.23 -11.47 -10.25
N TYR A 57 2.24 -11.68 -9.37
CA TYR A 57 1.04 -10.86 -9.29
C TYR A 57 0.72 -10.41 -7.86
N LEU A 58 0.14 -9.21 -7.75
CA LEU A 58 -0.49 -8.71 -6.53
C LEU A 58 -1.94 -8.38 -6.85
N ALA A 59 -2.85 -8.59 -5.90
CA ALA A 59 -4.19 -8.03 -5.94
C ALA A 59 -4.29 -6.83 -5.01
N VAL A 60 -4.78 -5.71 -5.52
CA VAL A 60 -4.98 -4.46 -4.77
C VAL A 60 -6.46 -4.22 -4.62
N HIS A 61 -6.90 -4.06 -3.37
CA HIS A 61 -8.30 -3.90 -2.99
C HIS A 61 -8.55 -2.50 -2.47
N VAL A 62 -9.60 -1.87 -2.98
CA VAL A 62 -10.15 -0.63 -2.43
C VAL A 62 -11.20 -1.00 -1.40
N LEU A 63 -11.13 -0.40 -0.21
CA LEU A 63 -12.08 -0.66 0.86
C LEU A 63 -13.19 0.41 0.89
N PRO A 64 -14.46 0.04 1.08
CA PRO A 64 -15.50 1.01 1.39
C PRO A 64 -15.30 1.51 2.83
N ARG A 65 -15.76 2.73 3.10
CA ARG A 65 -15.59 3.45 4.38
C ARG A 65 -16.02 2.61 5.58
N GLY A 66 -17.03 1.75 5.45
CA GLY A 66 -17.49 0.89 6.55
C GLY A 66 -16.54 -0.25 6.95
N GLN A 67 -15.49 -0.54 6.18
CA GLN A 67 -14.62 -1.72 6.37
C GLN A 67 -13.40 -1.46 7.25
N HIS A 68 -13.57 -0.73 8.35
CA HIS A 68 -12.53 -0.46 9.35
C HIS A 68 -11.96 -1.76 9.94
N VAL A 69 -12.83 -2.71 10.29
CA VAL A 69 -12.41 -4.00 10.88
C VAL A 69 -11.53 -4.80 9.93
N LEU A 70 -11.83 -4.78 8.62
CA LEU A 70 -11.01 -5.43 7.61
C LEU A 70 -9.67 -4.71 7.44
N ALA A 71 -9.68 -3.38 7.46
CA ALA A 71 -8.46 -2.58 7.41
C ALA A 71 -7.55 -2.88 8.60
N GLU A 72 -8.07 -2.83 9.83
CA GLU A 72 -7.35 -3.19 11.06
C GLU A 72 -6.81 -4.62 11.03
N LEU A 73 -7.59 -5.58 10.51
CA LEU A 73 -7.17 -6.97 10.39
C LEU A 73 -5.91 -7.11 9.53
N PHE A 74 -5.85 -6.41 8.40
CA PHE A 74 -4.69 -6.44 7.50
C PHE A 74 -3.59 -5.44 7.89
N GLY A 75 -3.88 -4.43 8.74
CA GLY A 75 -2.91 -3.49 9.29
C GLY A 75 -2.13 -4.05 10.47
N ASN A 76 -2.80 -4.80 11.35
CA ASN A 76 -2.19 -5.37 12.56
C ASN A 76 -1.36 -6.64 12.31
N ARG A 77 -1.42 -7.21 11.10
CA ARG A 77 -0.62 -8.38 10.67
C ARG A 77 -0.67 -9.55 11.68
N PRO A 78 -1.86 -10.08 12.05
CA PRO A 78 -1.94 -11.29 12.88
C PRO A 78 -1.42 -12.51 12.09
N ASP A 79 -1.15 -13.62 12.80
CA ASP A 79 -0.60 -14.85 12.18
C ASP A 79 -1.40 -15.37 10.97
N ASP A 80 -2.73 -15.22 10.96
CA ASP A 80 -3.60 -15.60 9.83
C ASP A 80 -4.82 -14.66 9.69
N PRO A 81 -4.70 -13.56 8.92
CA PRO A 81 -5.84 -12.67 8.68
C PRO A 81 -6.90 -13.32 7.78
N PHE A 82 -6.53 -14.26 6.91
CA PHE A 82 -7.43 -14.89 5.95
C PHE A 82 -8.41 -15.87 6.60
N ALA A 83 -8.10 -16.40 7.79
CA ALA A 83 -9.05 -17.16 8.60
C ALA A 83 -10.16 -16.30 9.22
N ARG A 84 -10.03 -14.96 9.20
CA ARG A 84 -10.91 -14.02 9.88
C ARG A 84 -11.70 -13.10 8.94
N CYS A 85 -11.60 -13.32 7.62
CA CYS A 85 -12.35 -12.57 6.61
C CYS A 85 -12.84 -13.49 5.48
N SER A 86 -13.82 -13.01 4.71
CA SER A 86 -14.31 -13.72 3.53
C SER A 86 -13.45 -13.40 2.32
N TRP A 87 -12.94 -14.43 1.66
CA TRP A 87 -12.14 -14.29 0.45
C TRP A 87 -12.26 -15.53 -0.43
N ARG A 88 -11.83 -15.38 -1.67
CA ARG A 88 -11.81 -16.45 -2.67
C ARG A 88 -10.61 -16.36 -3.58
N ALA A 89 -10.25 -17.48 -4.21
CA ALA A 89 -9.29 -17.47 -5.31
C ALA A 89 -9.88 -16.72 -6.51
N GLY A 90 -9.17 -15.69 -6.97
CA GLY A 90 -9.51 -14.89 -8.13
C GLY A 90 -8.60 -15.15 -9.34
N PRO A 91 -8.55 -14.19 -10.29
CA PRO A 91 -7.69 -14.29 -11.45
C PRO A 91 -6.24 -14.57 -11.06
N LEU A 92 -5.59 -15.47 -11.81
CA LEU A 92 -4.18 -15.84 -11.61
C LEU A 92 -3.89 -16.44 -10.21
N GLY A 93 -4.92 -16.93 -9.52
CA GLY A 93 -4.81 -17.54 -8.20
C GLY A 93 -4.65 -16.52 -7.06
N MET A 94 -4.83 -15.23 -7.32
CA MET A 94 -4.69 -14.21 -6.28
C MET A 94 -5.87 -14.24 -5.30
N PRO A 95 -5.63 -14.06 -4.00
CA PRO A 95 -6.70 -13.91 -3.02
C PRO A 95 -7.51 -12.65 -3.31
N ILE A 96 -8.83 -12.76 -3.43
CA ILE A 96 -9.73 -11.63 -3.59
C ILE A 96 -10.63 -11.54 -2.37
N LEU A 97 -10.60 -10.39 -1.68
CA LEU A 97 -11.43 -10.13 -0.52
C LEU A 97 -12.86 -9.81 -0.98
N ASP A 98 -13.85 -10.52 -0.44
CA ASP A 98 -15.24 -10.39 -0.89
C ASP A 98 -15.88 -9.06 -0.43
N ASP A 99 -15.35 -8.49 0.67
CA ASP A 99 -15.81 -7.24 1.28
C ASP A 99 -15.15 -5.97 0.67
N ALA A 100 -14.33 -6.13 -0.37
CA ALA A 100 -13.70 -5.00 -1.07
C ALA A 100 -14.70 -4.29 -1.99
N ALA A 101 -14.63 -2.96 -2.05
CA ALA A 101 -15.47 -2.13 -2.92
C ALA A 101 -15.07 -2.26 -4.40
N ALA A 102 -13.78 -2.46 -4.67
CA ALA A 102 -13.23 -2.72 -5.99
C ALA A 102 -11.87 -3.41 -5.85
N TRP A 103 -11.40 -4.05 -6.91
CA TRP A 103 -10.06 -4.62 -6.93
C TRP A 103 -9.47 -4.68 -8.33
N PHE A 104 -8.14 -4.79 -8.40
CA PHE A 104 -7.45 -5.25 -9.59
C PHE A 104 -6.35 -6.25 -9.24
N VAL A 105 -6.08 -7.19 -10.15
CA VAL A 105 -4.87 -7.99 -10.15
C VAL A 105 -3.88 -7.34 -11.11
N GLY A 106 -2.69 -7.03 -10.59
CA GLY A 106 -1.61 -6.40 -11.32
C GLY A 106 -0.41 -7.33 -11.47
N ARG A 107 0.16 -7.38 -12.67
CA ARG A 107 1.46 -8.00 -12.92
C ARG A 107 2.55 -7.09 -12.38
N THR A 108 3.51 -7.64 -11.63
CA THR A 108 4.65 -6.86 -11.16
C THR A 108 5.62 -6.59 -12.31
N VAL A 109 5.78 -5.30 -12.66
CA VAL A 109 6.69 -4.82 -13.71
C VAL A 109 8.08 -4.57 -13.16
N SER A 110 8.15 -3.96 -11.97
CA SER A 110 9.42 -3.68 -11.29
C SER A 110 9.22 -3.57 -9.78
N ARG A 111 10.34 -3.70 -9.05
CA ARG A 111 10.43 -3.56 -7.60
C ARG A 111 11.62 -2.65 -7.28
N SER A 112 11.43 -1.64 -6.44
CA SER A 112 12.47 -0.69 -6.07
C SER A 112 12.44 -0.44 -4.56
N PRO A 113 13.57 -0.55 -3.83
CA PRO A 113 13.63 -0.12 -2.43
C PRO A 113 13.32 1.38 -2.31
N VAL A 114 12.44 1.73 -1.38
CA VAL A 114 12.05 3.11 -1.06
C VAL A 114 11.92 3.21 0.46
N ALA A 115 12.95 3.76 1.11
CA ALA A 115 13.02 3.85 2.57
C ALA A 115 12.90 2.46 3.24
N ASP A 116 11.92 2.30 4.12
CA ASP A 116 11.51 1.09 4.83
C ASP A 116 10.51 0.22 4.03
N HIS A 117 10.22 0.58 2.78
CA HIS A 117 9.32 -0.14 1.88
C HIS A 117 10.02 -0.61 0.60
N VAL A 118 9.37 -1.51 -0.11
CA VAL A 118 9.65 -1.79 -1.53
C VAL A 118 8.47 -1.33 -2.35
N ALA A 119 8.72 -0.42 -3.30
CA ALA A 119 7.72 0.03 -4.27
C ALA A 119 7.59 -1.01 -5.40
N TYR A 120 6.38 -1.55 -5.55
CA TYR A 120 5.98 -2.44 -6.63
C TYR A 120 5.25 -1.61 -7.68
N LEU A 121 5.77 -1.60 -8.91
CA LEU A 121 5.05 -1.08 -10.07
C LEU A 121 4.22 -2.20 -10.68
N LEU A 122 2.91 -1.98 -10.77
CA LEU A 122 1.93 -2.95 -11.23
C LEU A 122 1.31 -2.50 -12.56
N GLU A 123 1.21 -3.43 -13.49
CA GLU A 123 0.38 -3.33 -14.70
C GLU A 123 -0.93 -4.09 -14.45
N PRO A 124 -2.09 -3.42 -14.32
CA PRO A 124 -3.37 -4.09 -14.13
C PRO A 124 -3.71 -5.03 -15.30
N VAL A 125 -4.01 -6.28 -15.00
CA VAL A 125 -4.35 -7.33 -15.98
C VAL A 125 -5.75 -7.92 -15.80
N ALA A 126 -6.36 -7.73 -14.62
CA ALA A 126 -7.77 -8.03 -14.37
C ALA A 126 -8.32 -7.02 -13.36
N THR A 127 -9.57 -6.60 -13.52
CA THR A 127 -10.21 -5.61 -12.65
C THR A 127 -11.65 -5.98 -12.37
N TRP A 128 -12.17 -5.48 -11.26
CA TRP A 128 -13.59 -5.42 -10.98
C TRP A 128 -13.90 -4.15 -10.18
N ALA A 129 -14.94 -3.44 -10.58
CA ALA A 129 -15.50 -2.31 -9.86
C ALA A 129 -17.00 -2.22 -10.15
N PRO A 130 -17.82 -1.83 -9.16
CA PRO A 130 -19.25 -1.58 -9.36
C PRO A 130 -19.49 -0.31 -10.21
N GLU A 131 -20.69 -0.18 -10.77
CA GLU A 131 -21.09 1.02 -11.52
C GLU A 131 -21.24 2.25 -10.61
N ASN A 132 -21.64 2.05 -9.35
CA ASN A 132 -21.71 3.07 -8.32
C ASN A 132 -20.70 2.72 -7.22
N ALA A 133 -19.83 3.67 -6.89
CA ALA A 133 -18.88 3.49 -5.81
C ALA A 133 -19.53 3.86 -4.48
N ASP A 134 -19.32 3.02 -3.46
CA ASP A 134 -19.50 3.43 -2.07
C ASP A 134 -18.50 4.54 -1.72
N GLU A 135 -18.76 5.24 -0.62
CA GLU A 135 -17.73 6.09 -0.02
C GLU A 135 -16.54 5.21 0.39
N LEU A 136 -15.33 5.64 0.05
CA LEU A 136 -14.11 4.84 0.24
C LEU A 136 -13.47 5.13 1.60
N LEU A 137 -12.70 4.16 2.09
CA LEU A 137 -11.94 4.29 3.32
C LEU A 137 -10.63 5.05 3.06
N TYR A 138 -10.40 6.10 3.85
CA TYR A 138 -9.18 6.91 3.81
C TYR A 138 -8.33 6.70 5.07
N LEU A 139 -7.08 7.12 5.03
CA LEU A 139 -6.17 7.05 6.16
C LEU A 139 -6.72 7.82 7.37
N SER A 140 -7.37 8.96 7.14
CA SER A 140 -8.00 9.77 8.20
C SER A 140 -9.21 9.11 8.86
N ASP A 141 -9.74 8.03 8.29
CA ASP A 141 -10.82 7.23 8.86
C ASP A 141 -10.32 6.13 9.81
N LEU A 142 -9.02 5.85 9.83
CA LEU A 142 -8.43 4.85 10.72
C LEU A 142 -8.05 5.49 12.06
N ASP A 143 -8.16 4.72 13.14
CA ASP A 143 -7.73 5.16 14.47
C ASP A 143 -6.23 5.47 14.49
N ASP A 144 -5.82 6.39 15.39
CA ASP A 144 -4.42 6.83 15.56
C ASP A 144 -3.42 5.68 15.88
N GLU A 145 -3.91 4.47 16.16
CA GLU A 145 -3.06 3.28 16.37
C GLU A 145 -2.48 2.71 15.05
N TYR A 146 -3.06 3.05 13.90
CA TYR A 146 -2.50 2.66 12.60
C TYR A 146 -1.41 3.64 12.15
N GLU A 147 -0.15 3.23 12.32
CA GLU A 147 1.00 3.96 11.80
C GLU A 147 1.42 3.38 10.44
N PRO A 148 1.20 4.11 9.31
CA PRO A 148 1.61 3.66 7.99
C PRO A 148 3.14 3.75 7.86
N GLY A 149 3.81 2.64 8.19
CA GLY A 149 5.25 2.49 8.07
C GLY A 149 5.98 2.39 9.40
N GLN A 150 7.30 2.28 9.33
CA GLN A 150 8.20 2.24 10.48
C GLN A 150 9.22 3.38 10.36
N GLU A 151 9.91 3.72 11.45
CA GLU A 151 11.01 4.67 11.35
C GLU A 151 12.13 4.11 10.45
N ALA A 152 12.38 4.76 9.32
CA ALA A 152 13.48 4.40 8.43
C ALA A 152 14.82 4.53 9.17
N GLN A 153 15.62 3.45 9.17
CA GLN A 153 16.88 3.35 9.91
C GLN A 153 17.94 4.39 9.50
N GLN A 154 17.81 5.02 8.32
CA GLN A 154 18.72 6.05 7.81
C GLN A 154 17.97 7.17 7.10
N ARG A 155 18.48 8.41 7.20
CA ARG A 155 17.96 9.57 6.46
C ARG A 155 17.99 9.27 4.95
N LEU A 156 16.89 9.56 4.27
CA LEU A 156 16.72 9.38 2.82
C LEU A 156 17.69 10.21 1.96
N TYR A 157 18.35 11.21 2.58
CA TYR A 157 19.32 12.07 1.93
C TYR A 157 20.51 12.33 2.86
N THR A 158 21.71 12.03 2.37
CA THR A 158 22.99 12.22 3.09
C THR A 158 23.81 13.39 2.55
N GLY A 159 23.29 14.17 1.59
CA GLY A 159 24.05 15.26 1.00
C GLY A 159 24.29 16.42 1.96
N GLU A 160 25.49 16.98 1.93
CA GLU A 160 25.82 18.23 2.62
C GLU A 160 24.85 19.34 2.15
N ARG A 161 24.39 20.17 3.07
CA ARG A 161 23.58 21.35 2.73
C ARG A 161 24.45 22.31 1.93
N THR A 162 24.34 22.29 0.60
CA THR A 162 24.90 23.36 -0.23
C THR A 162 24.16 24.65 0.15
N THR A 163 24.89 25.63 0.68
CA THR A 163 24.38 26.97 0.99
C THR A 163 24.19 27.78 -0.29
N GLU A 164 23.39 27.28 -1.23
CA GLU A 164 22.87 28.12 -2.31
C GLU A 164 21.48 28.58 -1.89
N GLN A 165 21.32 29.90 -1.75
CA GLN A 165 20.02 30.53 -1.55
C GLN A 165 19.15 30.21 -2.76
N SER A 166 18.28 29.21 -2.64
CA SER A 166 17.25 28.95 -3.64
C SER A 166 16.37 30.20 -3.77
N LYS A 167 16.24 30.67 -5.01
CA LYS A 167 15.52 31.89 -5.42
C LYS A 167 14.01 31.82 -5.21
N TYR A 168 13.51 30.69 -4.70
CA TYR A 168 12.11 30.46 -4.35
C TYR A 168 12.02 30.22 -2.83
N GLY A 169 11.46 31.19 -2.11
CA GLY A 169 11.44 31.23 -0.65
C GLY A 169 10.53 30.19 0.01
N MET A 170 10.91 28.92 -0.03
CA MET A 170 10.36 27.90 0.88
C MET A 170 11.33 27.68 2.04
N ARG A 171 10.90 28.10 3.22
CA ARG A 171 11.66 27.97 4.47
C ARG A 171 11.25 26.68 5.17
N PHE A 172 12.01 25.60 4.98
CA PHE A 172 11.86 24.39 5.78
C PHE A 172 12.52 24.61 7.15
N THR A 173 11.74 24.75 8.21
CA THR A 173 12.25 24.68 9.59
C THR A 173 11.96 23.30 10.15
N LEU A 174 12.92 22.39 10.02
CA LEU A 174 12.96 21.17 10.84
C LEU A 174 13.70 21.53 12.13
N ASN A 175 12.96 21.74 13.22
CA ASN A 175 13.51 21.85 14.55
C ASN A 175 13.66 20.44 15.13
N ALA A 176 14.89 20.02 15.43
CA ALA A 176 15.18 18.86 16.26
C ALA A 176 16.23 19.28 17.31
N PRO A 177 16.02 19.03 18.62
CA PRO A 177 17.08 19.14 19.61
C PRO A 177 17.95 17.86 19.60
N PHE A 178 19.23 18.04 19.93
CA PHE A 178 20.29 17.02 19.97
C PHE A 178 20.17 16.06 21.16
#